data_AF-A0A968QVN2-F1
#
_entry.id   AF-A0A968QVN2-F1
#
_cell.length_a   1.000
_cell.length_b   1.000
_cell.length_c   1.000
_cell.angle_alpha   90.00
_cell.angle_beta   90.00
_cell.angle_gamma   90.00
#
_symmetry.space_group_name_H-M   'P 1'
#
loop_
_entity.id
_entity.type
_entity.pdbx_description
1 polymer ?
#
loop_
_entity_poly.entity_id
_entity_poly.type
_entity_poly.pdbx_seq_one_letter_code
_entity_poly.pdbx_strand_id
1 'polypeptide(L)'
;MLKHIGDFDVKGLALRIDGRISAYGVAAHLTPEIGVFHFEKAFASVKGLYQFFDNACAKELFNGYAYINKESDMNLEGLGKAKKSYHPAMMVKSYILSLR
;
A
#
# COMPACT_ATOMS: atom_id res chain seq x y z
N MET A 1 6.55 15.85 5.51
CA MET A 1 6.39 14.43 5.90
C MET A 1 7.11 13.45 4.94
N LEU A 2 7.73 13.87 3.82
CA LEU A 2 8.52 12.97 2.95
C LEU A 2 9.88 13.62 2.58
N LYS A 3 10.68 14.02 3.59
CA LYS A 3 11.88 14.84 3.38
C LYS A 3 13.00 14.14 2.59
N HIS A 4 13.02 12.81 2.63
CA HIS A 4 14.09 11.97 2.10
C HIS A 4 13.61 11.03 0.99
N ILE A 5 12.44 11.30 0.38
CA ILE A 5 11.85 10.36 -0.59
C ILE A 5 12.74 10.17 -1.83
N GLY A 6 13.51 11.19 -2.21
CA GLY A 6 14.46 11.11 -3.32
C GLY A 6 15.74 10.32 -3.00
N ASP A 7 15.97 9.99 -1.72
CA ASP A 7 17.14 9.23 -1.29
C ASP A 7 16.91 7.70 -1.43
N PHE A 8 15.66 7.29 -1.69
CA PHE A 8 15.26 5.89 -1.83
C PHE A 8 14.72 5.60 -3.23
N ASP A 9 14.95 4.39 -3.72
CA ASP A 9 14.32 3.90 -4.96
C ASP A 9 12.85 3.53 -4.72
N VAL A 10 12.01 4.56 -4.65
CA VAL A 10 10.58 4.42 -4.45
C VAL A 10 9.80 5.08 -5.58
N LYS A 11 8.64 4.51 -5.89
CA LYS A 11 7.67 5.09 -6.82
C LYS A 11 6.48 5.61 -6.03
N GLY A 12 5.84 6.65 -6.54
CA GLY A 12 4.67 7.22 -5.90
C GLY A 12 3.59 7.61 -6.89
N LEU A 13 2.35 7.59 -6.42
CA LEU A 13 1.18 8.08 -7.15
C LEU A 13 0.49 9.13 -6.28
N ALA A 14 0.04 10.22 -6.89
CA ALA A 14 -0.79 11.22 -6.22
C ALA A 14 -2.05 11.45 -7.06
N LEU A 15 -3.21 11.42 -6.41
CA LEU A 15 -4.49 11.69 -7.03
C LEU A 15 -4.98 13.07 -6.60
N ARG A 16 -5.45 13.84 -7.58
CA ARG A 16 -6.05 15.16 -7.36
C ARG A 16 -7.54 15.17 -7.69
N ILE A 17 -8.33 15.81 -6.85
CA ILE A 17 -9.74 16.16 -7.11
C ILE A 17 -9.79 17.69 -7.09
N ASP A 18 -10.30 18.30 -8.16
CA ASP A 18 -10.36 19.75 -8.33
C ASP A 18 -8.99 20.44 -8.09
N GLY A 19 -7.93 19.83 -8.62
CA GLY A 19 -6.56 20.32 -8.50
C GLY A 19 -5.90 20.12 -7.13
N ARG A 20 -6.62 19.66 -6.11
CA ARG A 20 -6.10 19.41 -4.76
C ARG A 20 -5.72 17.96 -4.56
N ILE A 21 -4.58 17.68 -3.94
CA ILE A 21 -4.16 16.31 -3.61
C ILE A 21 -5.16 15.72 -2.62
N SER A 22 -5.79 14.63 -3.01
CA SER A 22 -6.83 13.94 -2.23
C SER A 22 -6.45 12.51 -1.85
N ALA A 23 -5.45 11.94 -2.51
CA ALA A 23 -4.82 10.69 -2.11
C ALA A 23 -3.36 10.63 -2.57
N TYR A 24 -2.54 9.84 -1.87
CA TYR A 24 -1.20 9.50 -2.31
C TYR A 24 -0.81 8.09 -1.87
N GLY A 25 0.08 7.49 -2.66
CA GLY A 25 0.60 6.15 -2.50
C GLY A 25 2.11 6.14 -2.69
N VAL A 26 2.82 5.30 -1.93
CA VAL A 26 4.27 5.09 -2.07
C VAL A 26 4.55 3.59 -2.08
N ALA A 27 5.29 3.16 -3.08
CA ALA A 27 5.64 1.77 -3.33
C ALA A 27 7.14 1.61 -3.54
N ALA A 28 7.65 0.41 -3.27
CA ALA A 28 9.03 0.05 -3.53
C ALA A 28 9.13 -1.36 -4.12
N HIS A 29 10.27 -1.64 -4.74
CA HIS A 29 10.66 -2.99 -5.12
C HIS A 29 11.01 -3.81 -3.88
N LEU A 30 10.57 -5.08 -3.82
CA LEU A 30 11.00 -6.01 -2.78
C LEU A 30 11.76 -7.21 -3.37
N THR A 31 11.17 -7.88 -4.37
CA THR A 31 11.82 -8.93 -5.18
C THR A 31 11.38 -8.77 -6.64
N PRO A 32 11.98 -9.48 -7.62
CA PRO A 32 11.53 -9.43 -9.02
C PRO A 32 10.02 -9.68 -9.21
N GLU A 33 9.41 -10.49 -8.35
CA GLU A 33 7.99 -10.86 -8.41
C GLU A 33 7.11 -10.08 -7.43
N ILE A 34 7.69 -9.42 -6.41
CA ILE A 34 6.95 -8.79 -5.32
C ILE A 34 7.28 -7.30 -5.21
N GLY A 35 6.25 -6.45 -5.31
CA GLY A 35 6.32 -5.06 -4.89
C GLY A 35 5.71 -4.86 -3.50
N VAL A 36 6.16 -3.85 -2.76
CA VAL A 36 5.60 -3.50 -1.44
C VAL A 36 4.90 -2.14 -1.48
N PHE A 37 3.70 -2.06 -0.89
CA PHE A 37 2.90 -0.83 -0.83
C PHE A 37 2.99 -0.19 0.56
N HIS A 38 4.03 0.62 0.78
CA HIS A 38 4.38 1.17 2.10
C HIS A 38 3.34 2.17 2.64
N PHE A 39 2.89 3.08 1.80
CA PHE A 39 1.96 4.12 2.21
C PHE A 39 0.79 4.20 1.25
N GLU A 40 -0.41 4.23 1.84
CA GLU A 40 -1.66 4.47 1.15
C GLU A 40 -2.49 5.41 2.01
N LYS A 41 -2.79 6.60 1.51
CA LYS A 41 -3.63 7.57 2.19
C LYS A 41 -4.58 8.24 1.22
N ALA A 42 -5.83 8.34 1.61
CA ALA A 42 -6.88 9.06 0.91
C ALA A 42 -7.78 9.81 1.90
N PHE A 43 -8.47 10.85 1.45
CA PHE A 43 -9.48 11.50 2.27
C PHE A 43 -10.71 10.62 2.45
N ALA A 44 -10.98 10.23 3.70
CA ALA A 44 -12.15 9.41 4.05
C ALA A 44 -13.49 10.13 3.85
N SER A 45 -13.49 11.46 3.74
CA SER A 45 -14.68 12.26 3.41
C SER A 45 -15.20 11.99 2.00
N VAL A 46 -14.35 11.50 1.09
CA VAL A 46 -14.73 11.13 -0.27
C VAL A 46 -15.04 9.63 -0.30
N LYS A 47 -16.33 9.31 -0.35
CA LYS A 47 -16.81 7.93 -0.38
C LYS A 47 -16.20 7.16 -1.56
N GLY A 48 -15.61 6.00 -1.29
CA GLY A 48 -15.02 5.13 -2.31
C GLY A 48 -13.60 5.50 -2.74
N LEU A 49 -13.04 6.61 -2.25
CA LEU A 49 -11.75 7.09 -2.74
C LEU A 49 -10.60 6.15 -2.37
N TYR A 50 -10.63 5.53 -1.20
CA TYR A 50 -9.64 4.52 -0.82
C TYR A 50 -9.65 3.34 -1.81
N GLN A 51 -10.81 2.76 -2.09
CA GLN A 51 -10.93 1.61 -3.00
C GLN A 51 -10.51 1.97 -4.42
N PHE A 52 -10.92 3.14 -4.91
CA PHE A 52 -10.52 3.64 -6.22
C PHE A 52 -8.99 3.82 -6.30
N PHE A 53 -8.43 4.50 -5.30
CA PHE A 53 -7.01 4.83 -5.28
C PHE A 53 -6.12 3.60 -5.09
N ASP A 54 -6.55 2.62 -4.29
CA ASP A 54 -5.87 1.33 -4.16
C ASP A 54 -5.77 0.61 -5.51
N ASN A 55 -6.89 0.54 -6.24
CA ASN A 55 -6.93 -0.08 -7.56
C ASN A 55 -6.05 0.65 -8.58
N ALA A 56 -6.02 1.99 -8.52
CA ALA A 56 -5.14 2.79 -9.35
C ALA A 56 -3.66 2.53 -9.01
N CYS A 57 -3.31 2.47 -7.73
CA CYS A 57 -1.95 2.13 -7.31
C CYS A 57 -1.54 0.73 -7.77
N ALA A 58 -2.42 -0.26 -7.64
CA ALA A 58 -2.18 -1.62 -8.12
C ALA A 58 -1.85 -1.68 -9.61
N LYS A 59 -2.52 -0.87 -10.44
CA LYS A 59 -2.29 -0.81 -11.89
C LYS A 59 -1.03 -0.03 -12.26
N GLU A 60 -0.83 1.14 -11.66
CA GLU A 60 0.22 2.08 -12.07
C GLU A 60 1.57 1.79 -11.41
N LEU A 61 1.59 1.43 -10.13
CA LEU A 61 2.82 1.27 -9.36
C LEU A 61 3.37 -0.17 -9.38
N PHE A 62 2.49 -1.15 -9.64
CA PHE A 62 2.84 -2.56 -9.54
C PHE A 62 2.77 -3.33 -10.87
N ASN A 63 2.75 -2.63 -12.01
CA ASN A 63 2.82 -3.27 -13.32
C ASN A 63 4.11 -4.11 -13.43
N GLY A 64 3.97 -5.38 -13.79
CA GLY A 64 5.07 -6.34 -13.91
C GLY A 64 5.36 -7.17 -12.65
N TYR A 65 4.76 -6.85 -11.49
CA TYR A 65 4.86 -7.71 -10.30
C TYR A 65 3.74 -8.74 -10.28
N ALA A 66 4.07 -9.95 -9.82
CA ALA A 66 3.08 -11.01 -9.62
C ALA A 66 2.30 -10.82 -8.30
N TYR A 67 2.93 -10.20 -7.30
CA TYR A 67 2.35 -10.01 -5.97
C TYR A 67 2.56 -8.59 -5.43
N ILE A 68 1.59 -8.12 -4.66
CA ILE A 68 1.66 -6.87 -3.90
C ILE A 68 1.66 -7.22 -2.41
N ASN A 69 2.74 -6.87 -1.71
CA ASN A 69 2.79 -6.92 -0.25
C ASN A 69 2.14 -5.66 0.32
N LYS A 70 0.93 -5.81 0.91
CA LYS A 70 0.18 -4.71 1.56
C LYS A 70 0.50 -4.53 3.05
N GLU A 71 1.57 -5.13 3.55
CA GLU A 71 2.05 -5.03 4.94
C GLU A 71 1.05 -5.51 6.03
N SER A 72 1.40 -5.31 7.30
CA SER A 72 0.63 -5.75 8.48
C SER A 72 -0.67 -4.97 8.68
N ASP A 73 -1.72 -5.64 9.18
CA ASP A 73 -2.95 -4.98 9.63
C ASP A 73 -2.84 -4.38 11.04
N MET A 74 -1.70 -4.56 11.70
CA MET A 74 -1.39 -4.04 13.04
C MET A 74 -2.43 -4.45 14.09
N ASN A 75 -3.13 -5.58 13.89
CA ASN A 75 -4.26 -6.02 14.72
C ASN A 75 -5.43 -5.02 14.78
N LEU A 76 -5.54 -4.11 13.81
CA LEU A 76 -6.69 -3.21 13.68
C LEU A 76 -7.78 -3.90 12.87
N GLU A 77 -8.89 -4.26 13.53
CA GLU A 77 -9.96 -5.06 12.93
C GLU A 77 -10.47 -4.48 11.60
N GLY A 78 -10.70 -3.16 11.55
CA GLY A 78 -11.15 -2.48 10.32
C GLY A 78 -10.13 -2.57 9.18
N LEU A 79 -8.84 -2.46 9.50
CA LEU A 79 -7.77 -2.59 8.51
C LEU A 79 -7.61 -4.03 8.04
N GLY A 80 -7.69 -4.99 8.96
CA GLY A 80 -7.67 -6.41 8.64
C GLY A 80 -8.84 -6.83 7.75
N LYS A 81 -10.05 -6.33 8.03
CA LYS A 81 -11.24 -6.56 7.19
C LYS A 81 -11.06 -5.98 5.78
N ALA A 82 -10.55 -4.75 5.67
CA ALA A 82 -10.29 -4.12 4.39
C ALA A 82 -9.26 -4.92 3.57
N LYS A 83 -8.13 -5.32 4.15
CA LYS A 83 -7.11 -6.12 3.47
C LYS A 83 -7.63 -7.49 3.03
N LYS A 84 -8.40 -8.17 3.89
CA LYS A 84 -9.02 -9.47 3.55
C LYS A 84 -10.05 -9.38 2.43
N SER A 85 -10.73 -8.24 2.27
CA SER A 85 -11.71 -8.07 1.17
C SER A 85 -11.08 -8.08 -0.22
N TYR A 86 -9.76 -7.97 -0.34
CA TYR A 86 -9.02 -8.13 -1.59
C TYR A 86 -8.62 -9.58 -1.90
N HIS A 87 -9.11 -10.56 -1.11
CA HIS A 87 -8.83 -11.98 -1.30
C HIS A 87 -7.33 -12.29 -1.40
N PRO A 88 -6.55 -12.00 -0.34
CA PRO A 88 -5.09 -12.13 -0.39
C PRO A 88 -4.70 -13.57 -0.74
N ALA A 89 -3.77 -13.72 -1.69
CA ALA A 89 -3.23 -15.01 -2.08
C ALA A 89 -2.50 -15.72 -0.91
N MET A 90 -1.90 -14.93 -0.01
CA MET A 90 -1.13 -15.42 1.13
C MET A 90 -1.26 -14.49 2.35
N MET A 91 -1.20 -15.07 3.55
CA MET A 91 -1.07 -14.36 4.83
C MET A 91 0.20 -14.84 5.53
N VAL A 92 1.21 -13.97 5.62
CA VAL A 92 2.53 -14.32 6.18
C VAL A 92 2.57 -14.02 7.68
N LYS A 93 2.98 -15.01 8.48
CA LYS A 93 3.15 -14.85 9.93
C LYS A 93 4.51 -14.20 10.23
N SER A 94 4.51 -13.24 11.15
CA SER A 94 5.74 -12.70 11.74
C SER A 94 6.05 -13.41 13.05
N TYR A 95 7.33 -13.63 13.34
CA TYR A 95 7.79 -14.37 14.51
C TYR A 95 8.87 -13.57 15.24
N ILE A 96 8.89 -13.66 16.57
CA ILE A 96 9.98 -13.14 17.40
C ILE A 96 10.80 -14.35 17.86
N LEU A 97 12.05 -14.43 17.45
CA LEU A 97 12.99 -15.42 17.95
C LEU A 97 13.56 -14.95 19.28
N SER A 98 13.36 -15.72 20.35
CA SER A 98 13.94 -15.45 21.67
C SER A 98 14.93 -16.56 22.02
N LEU A 99 16.16 -16.17 22.37
CA LEU A 99 17.14 -17.10 22.94
C LEU A 99 16.72 -17.42 24.39
N ARG A 100 16.77 -18.69 24.75
CA ARG A 100 16.59 -19.15 26.14
C ARG A 100 17.94 -19.31 26.81
#